data_AF-A0A2P4XQ71-F1
#
_entry.id   AF-A0A2P4XQ71-F1
#
_cell.length_a   1.000
_cell.length_b   1.000
_cell.length_c   1.000
_cell.angle_alpha   90.00
_cell.angle_beta   90.00
_cell.angle_gamma   90.00
#
_symmetry.space_group_name_H-M   'P 1'
#
loop_
_entity.id
_entity.type
_entity.pdbx_description
1 polymer ?
#
loop_
_entity_poly.entity_id
_entity_poly.type
_entity_poly.pdbx_seq_one_letter_code
_entity_poly.pdbx_strand_id
1 'polypeptide(L)'
;MGKETVARQWRHFRTRVAGHRRAKATQATETDMLSTMAASKESMMMAVAAALFSGYALLAARGVTWPRSVKTKRIIHGKSDLNEFMAGALQPMLDSYAPTWWTNSHIQCFLTFLVPQYPVKYKRDVLTLKDGGQASLDWALESSVELKSPLKADAPIAIIMHGLVGCSESMRSLCAEALAHGYRPVVFNKRGHGGMKLATPKLQEFGCVRDLEEAIAH
;
A
#
# COMPACT_ATOMS: atom_id res chain seq x y z
N MET A 1 32.34 -68.50 29.41
CA MET A 1 32.47 -67.20 28.69
C MET A 1 31.11 -66.75 28.12
N GLY A 2 30.06 -66.58 28.96
CA GLY A 2 28.68 -66.40 28.43
C GLY A 2 27.65 -65.63 29.27
N LYS A 3 27.93 -65.27 30.53
CA LYS A 3 26.96 -64.53 31.37
C LYS A 3 27.05 -63.00 31.22
N GLU A 4 28.25 -62.47 31.03
CA GLU A 4 28.46 -61.02 30.87
C GLU A 4 27.97 -60.47 29.53
N THR A 5 28.12 -61.25 28.45
CA THR A 5 27.69 -60.85 27.11
C THR A 5 26.16 -60.69 27.03
N VAL A 6 25.41 -61.62 27.63
CA VAL A 6 23.94 -61.58 27.68
C VAL A 6 23.46 -60.40 28.54
N ALA A 7 24.07 -60.16 29.70
CA ALA A 7 23.73 -59.01 30.55
C ALA A 7 24.01 -57.66 29.87
N ARG A 8 25.08 -57.58 29.06
CA ARG A 8 25.41 -56.38 28.28
C ARG A 8 24.40 -56.15 27.16
N GLN A 9 23.97 -57.20 26.47
CA GLN A 9 22.97 -57.13 25.41
C GLN A 9 21.58 -56.73 25.93
N TRP A 10 21.17 -57.25 27.09
CA TRP A 10 19.92 -56.87 27.76
C TRP A 10 19.92 -55.42 28.25
N ARG A 11 21.04 -54.93 28.80
CA ARG A 11 21.19 -53.51 29.15
C ARG A 11 21.06 -52.62 27.92
N HIS A 12 21.71 -52.99 26.82
CA HIS A 12 21.67 -52.19 25.59
C HIS A 12 20.27 -52.19 24.95
N PHE A 13 19.56 -53.31 24.99
CA PHE A 13 18.17 -53.38 24.54
C PHE A 13 17.24 -52.51 25.40
N ARG A 14 17.35 -52.56 26.74
CA ARG A 14 16.57 -51.69 27.63
C ARG A 14 16.83 -50.21 27.39
N THR A 15 18.09 -49.80 27.20
CA THR A 15 18.40 -48.39 26.91
C THR A 15 17.83 -47.96 25.56
N ARG A 16 17.84 -48.84 24.55
CA ARG A 16 17.26 -48.56 23.23
C ARG A 16 15.74 -48.43 23.29
N VAL A 17 15.06 -49.33 23.99
CA VAL A 17 13.60 -49.29 24.18
C VAL A 17 13.18 -48.08 25.00
N ALA A 18 13.90 -47.75 26.07
CA ALA A 18 13.65 -46.54 26.86
C ALA A 18 13.86 -45.26 26.04
N GLY A 19 14.92 -45.19 25.23
CA GLY A 19 15.17 -44.08 24.32
C GLY A 19 14.05 -43.91 23.28
N HIS A 20 13.57 -45.01 22.69
CA HIS A 20 12.49 -44.97 21.71
C HIS A 20 11.15 -44.55 22.32
N ARG A 21 10.83 -44.99 23.55
CA ARG A 21 9.66 -44.52 24.29
C ARG A 21 9.75 -43.03 24.64
N ARG A 22 10.93 -42.57 25.06
CA ARG A 22 11.16 -41.15 25.38
C ARG A 22 11.01 -40.28 24.13
N ALA A 23 11.57 -40.70 23.00
CA ALA A 23 11.45 -39.99 21.72
C ALA A 23 9.98 -39.87 21.26
N LYS A 24 9.21 -40.96 21.34
CA LYS A 24 7.76 -40.94 21.04
C LYS A 24 6.98 -40.03 21.99
N ALA A 25 7.32 -40.01 23.27
CA ALA A 25 6.67 -39.13 24.24
C ALA A 25 6.95 -37.65 23.96
N THR A 26 8.20 -37.27 23.65
CA THR A 26 8.55 -35.90 23.23
C THR A 26 7.89 -35.49 21.93
N GLN A 27 7.79 -36.40 20.95
CA GLN A 27 7.15 -36.10 19.67
C GLN A 27 5.64 -35.91 19.84
N ALA A 28 5.00 -36.71 20.69
CA ALA A 28 3.58 -36.56 21.01
C ALA A 28 3.28 -35.24 21.74
N THR A 29 4.09 -34.85 22.73
CA THR A 29 3.93 -33.56 23.42
C THR A 29 4.18 -32.37 22.50
N GLU A 30 5.13 -32.47 21.57
CA GLU A 30 5.39 -31.42 20.58
C GLU A 30 4.22 -31.25 19.61
N THR A 31 3.64 -32.34 19.10
CA THR A 31 2.45 -32.27 18.22
C THR A 31 1.22 -31.72 18.94
N ASP A 32 1.04 -32.05 20.22
CA ASP A 32 -0.10 -31.59 21.02
C ASP A 32 0.03 -30.11 21.39
N MET A 33 1.26 -29.65 21.68
CA MET A 33 1.56 -28.21 21.84
C MET A 33 1.34 -27.41 20.56
N LEU A 34 1.74 -27.94 19.40
CA LEU A 34 1.52 -27.25 18.11
C LEU A 34 0.03 -27.16 17.74
N SER A 35 -0.74 -28.21 18.01
CA SER A 35 -2.20 -28.24 17.80
C SER A 35 -2.94 -27.25 18.70
N THR A 36 -2.61 -27.23 19.99
CA THR A 36 -3.20 -26.28 20.95
C THR A 36 -2.82 -24.83 20.65
N MET A 37 -1.58 -24.57 20.19
CA MET A 37 -1.18 -23.25 19.71
C MET A 37 -1.91 -22.81 18.43
N ALA A 38 -2.19 -23.73 17.50
CA ALA A 38 -2.96 -23.44 16.30
C ALA A 38 -4.43 -23.12 16.62
N ALA A 39 -5.07 -23.92 17.48
CA ALA A 39 -6.45 -23.67 17.93
C ALA A 39 -6.60 -22.35 18.71
N SER A 40 -5.57 -21.99 19.51
CA SER A 40 -5.50 -20.70 20.21
C SER A 40 -5.39 -19.52 19.23
N LYS A 41 -4.57 -19.65 18.18
CA LYS A 41 -4.46 -18.64 17.11
C LYS A 41 -5.78 -18.45 16.38
N GLU A 42 -6.46 -19.52 15.98
CA GLU A 42 -7.75 -19.43 15.29
C GLU A 42 -8.82 -18.77 16.17
N SER A 43 -8.89 -19.16 17.45
CA SER A 43 -9.81 -18.56 18.42
C SER A 43 -9.54 -17.07 18.64
N MET A 44 -8.27 -16.67 18.72
CA MET A 44 -7.86 -15.27 18.85
C MET A 44 -8.21 -14.47 17.58
N MET A 45 -7.99 -15.03 16.39
CA MET A 45 -8.35 -14.40 15.12
C MET A 45 -9.86 -14.20 14.97
N MET A 46 -10.67 -15.19 15.37
CA MET A 46 -12.12 -15.07 15.34
C MET A 46 -12.65 -14.04 16.35
N ALA A 47 -12.05 -13.95 17.53
CA ALA A 47 -12.40 -12.93 18.52
C ALA A 47 -12.08 -11.51 18.02
N VAL A 48 -10.92 -11.32 17.40
CA VAL A 48 -10.54 -10.04 16.79
C VAL A 48 -11.48 -9.67 15.65
N ALA A 49 -11.80 -10.62 14.75
CA ALA A 49 -12.75 -10.39 13.66
C ALA A 49 -14.13 -9.97 14.19
N ALA A 50 -14.68 -10.68 15.18
CA ALA A 50 -15.96 -10.36 15.79
C ALA A 50 -15.98 -8.98 16.47
N ALA A 51 -14.88 -8.61 17.15
CA ALA A 51 -14.73 -7.27 17.75
C ALA A 51 -14.67 -6.16 16.68
N LEU A 52 -14.00 -6.40 15.55
CA LEU A 52 -13.95 -5.47 14.43
C LEU A 52 -15.31 -5.34 13.73
N PHE A 53 -16.02 -6.45 13.50
CA PHE A 53 -17.37 -6.43 12.89
C PHE A 53 -18.39 -5.73 13.79
N SER A 54 -18.38 -6.01 15.09
CA SER A 54 -19.28 -5.35 16.05
C SER A 54 -18.95 -3.86 16.23
N GLY A 55 -17.67 -3.50 16.28
CA GLY A 55 -17.21 -2.11 16.28
C GLY A 55 -17.60 -1.36 15.01
N TYR A 56 -17.43 -1.99 13.85
CA TYR A 56 -17.85 -1.44 12.56
C TYR A 56 -19.36 -1.29 12.47
N ALA A 57 -20.14 -2.27 12.92
CA ALA A 57 -21.61 -2.19 12.95
C ALA A 57 -22.10 -1.06 13.87
N LEU A 58 -21.45 -0.84 15.02
CA LEU A 58 -21.75 0.28 15.92
C LEU A 58 -21.37 1.63 15.32
N LEU A 59 -20.23 1.74 14.64
CA LEU A 59 -19.82 2.96 13.95
C LEU A 59 -20.67 3.26 12.72
N ALA A 60 -21.06 2.23 11.97
CA ALA A 60 -21.99 2.35 10.85
C ALA A 60 -23.38 2.75 11.36
N ALA A 61 -23.89 2.12 12.42
CA ALA A 61 -25.13 2.54 13.06
C ALA A 61 -25.04 4.01 13.50
N ARG A 62 -23.96 4.44 14.16
CA ARG A 62 -23.78 5.84 14.56
C ARG A 62 -23.59 6.82 13.39
N GLY A 63 -22.90 6.40 12.33
CA GLY A 63 -22.60 7.23 11.16
C GLY A 63 -23.74 7.32 10.15
N VAL A 64 -24.62 6.31 10.11
CA VAL A 64 -25.80 6.24 9.24
C VAL A 64 -27.05 6.80 9.93
N THR A 65 -27.17 6.68 11.25
CA THR A 65 -28.40 7.09 11.97
C THR A 65 -28.33 8.45 12.64
N TRP A 66 -27.16 9.07 12.80
CA TRP A 66 -27.12 10.42 13.37
C TRP A 66 -27.44 11.44 12.27
N PRO A 67 -28.59 12.13 12.32
CA PRO A 67 -28.84 13.23 11.40
C PRO A 67 -27.85 14.32 11.76
N ARG A 68 -26.76 14.43 10.99
CA ARG A 68 -25.91 15.61 11.08
C ARG A 68 -26.78 16.77 10.62
N SER A 69 -27.18 17.62 11.56
CA SER A 69 -27.89 18.86 11.27
C SER A 69 -27.03 19.67 10.28
N VAL A 70 -27.40 19.61 9.00
CA VAL A 70 -26.74 20.38 7.95
C VAL A 70 -27.13 21.82 8.17
N LYS A 71 -26.18 22.64 8.64
CA LYS A 71 -26.37 24.08 8.75
C LYS A 71 -26.24 24.67 7.34
N THR A 72 -27.37 24.89 6.68
CA THR A 72 -27.41 25.60 5.40
C THR A 72 -27.20 27.09 5.63
N LYS A 73 -26.12 27.65 5.07
CA LYS A 73 -25.90 29.10 5.05
C LYS A 73 -26.68 29.69 3.88
N ARG A 74 -27.67 30.53 4.16
CA ARG A 74 -28.51 31.17 3.13
C ARG A 74 -27.89 32.49 2.66
N ILE A 75 -27.83 32.69 1.34
CA ILE A 75 -27.45 33.99 0.75
C ILE A 75 -28.64 34.96 0.91
N ILE A 76 -28.39 36.13 1.49
CA ILE A 76 -29.37 37.23 1.56
C ILE A 76 -29.02 38.22 0.46
N HIS A 77 -29.95 38.51 -0.43
CA HIS A 77 -29.76 39.41 -1.57
C HIS A 77 -30.99 40.30 -1.80
N GLY A 78 -30.81 41.40 -2.55
CA GLY A 78 -31.93 42.23 -3.03
C GLY A 78 -32.72 41.55 -4.15
N LYS A 79 -33.98 41.95 -4.35
CA LYS A 79 -34.86 41.38 -5.39
C LYS A 79 -34.38 41.76 -6.79
N SER A 80 -33.83 40.79 -7.51
CA SER A 80 -33.38 40.87 -8.90
C SER A 80 -33.20 39.46 -9.44
N ASP A 81 -33.58 39.23 -10.70
CA ASP A 81 -33.49 37.93 -11.37
C ASP A 81 -32.05 37.40 -11.39
N LEU A 82 -31.06 38.29 -11.58
CA LEU A 82 -29.65 37.93 -11.53
C LEU A 82 -29.23 37.48 -10.13
N ASN A 83 -29.72 38.15 -9.08
CA ASN A 83 -29.37 37.81 -7.71
C ASN A 83 -29.98 36.47 -7.30
N GLU A 84 -31.21 36.16 -7.76
CA GLU A 84 -31.84 34.85 -7.54
C GLU A 84 -31.08 33.75 -8.27
N PHE A 85 -30.69 33.98 -9.53
CA PHE A 85 -29.88 33.03 -10.29
C PHE A 85 -28.54 32.76 -9.60
N MET A 86 -27.81 33.80 -9.20
CA MET A 86 -26.53 33.68 -8.51
C MET A 86 -26.70 33.02 -7.14
N ALA A 87 -27.73 33.38 -6.38
CA ALA A 87 -27.99 32.77 -5.07
C ALA A 87 -28.27 31.26 -5.22
N GLY A 88 -29.07 30.86 -6.20
CA GLY A 88 -29.33 29.45 -6.50
C GLY A 88 -28.07 28.70 -6.94
N ALA A 89 -27.28 29.29 -7.83
CA ALA A 89 -26.05 28.68 -8.35
C ALA A 89 -24.97 28.51 -7.26
N LEU A 90 -24.90 29.43 -6.30
CA LEU A 90 -23.89 29.43 -5.24
C LEU A 90 -24.33 28.66 -3.98
N GLN A 91 -25.63 28.39 -3.80
CA GLN A 91 -26.17 27.71 -2.63
C GLN A 91 -25.52 26.34 -2.36
N PRO A 92 -25.27 25.46 -3.36
CA PRO A 92 -24.60 24.19 -3.13
C PRO A 92 -23.16 24.30 -2.61
N MET A 93 -22.46 25.41 -2.90
CA MET A 93 -21.11 25.65 -2.37
C MET A 93 -21.11 26.13 -0.92
N LEU A 94 -22.24 26.67 -0.44
CA LEU A 94 -22.42 27.14 0.92
C LEU A 94 -23.00 26.08 1.86
N ASP A 95 -23.62 25.05 1.27
CA ASP A 95 -24.10 23.90 2.02
C ASP A 95 -22.92 23.16 2.64
N SER A 96 -23.03 22.87 3.92
CA SER A 96 -21.97 22.17 4.65
C SER A 96 -21.86 20.75 4.12
N TYR A 97 -20.79 20.44 3.37
CA TYR A 97 -20.49 19.06 2.99
C TYR A 97 -20.17 18.22 4.23
N ALA A 98 -20.98 17.19 4.46
CA ALA A 98 -20.78 16.23 5.54
C ALA A 98 -20.29 14.91 4.93
N PRO A 99 -18.96 14.70 4.83
CA PRO A 99 -18.43 13.45 4.31
C PRO A 99 -18.94 12.24 5.08
N THR A 100 -19.06 11.13 4.38
CA THR A 100 -19.29 9.81 4.96
C THR A 100 -18.22 9.50 6.01
N TRP A 101 -18.58 8.82 7.09
CA TRP A 101 -17.69 8.68 8.25
C TRP A 101 -16.36 7.98 7.92
N TRP A 102 -16.32 7.09 6.91
CA TRP A 102 -15.11 6.38 6.48
C TRP A 102 -14.13 7.24 5.67
N THR A 103 -14.54 8.42 5.19
CA THR A 103 -13.65 9.39 4.52
C THR A 103 -13.05 10.39 5.51
N ASN A 104 -12.98 10.01 6.79
CA ASN A 104 -12.27 10.77 7.82
C ASN A 104 -10.75 10.72 7.54
N SER A 105 -10.07 11.85 7.69
CA SER A 105 -8.62 11.99 7.43
C SER A 105 -7.77 10.94 8.17
N HIS A 106 -8.12 10.59 9.41
CA HIS A 106 -7.39 9.57 10.16
C HIS A 106 -7.55 8.18 9.54
N ILE A 107 -8.78 7.81 9.17
CA ILE A 107 -9.06 6.52 8.51
C ILE A 107 -8.31 6.45 7.17
N GLN A 108 -8.32 7.54 6.40
CA GLN A 108 -7.60 7.61 5.13
C GLN A 108 -6.07 7.46 5.30
N CYS A 109 -5.49 8.07 6.34
CA CYS A 109 -4.08 7.86 6.68
C CYS A 109 -3.80 6.39 7.01
N PHE A 110 -4.62 5.75 7.85
CA PHE A 110 -4.44 4.33 8.21
C PHE A 110 -4.60 3.41 7.00
N LEU A 111 -5.56 3.67 6.11
CA LEU A 111 -5.78 2.88 4.91
C LEU A 111 -4.53 2.80 4.02
N THR A 112 -3.69 3.84 4.00
CA THR A 112 -2.43 3.83 3.23
C THR A 112 -1.47 2.72 3.68
N PHE A 113 -1.52 2.33 4.95
CA PHE A 113 -0.71 1.24 5.51
C PHE A 113 -1.38 -0.14 5.39
N LEU A 114 -2.72 -0.17 5.34
CA LEU A 114 -3.49 -1.41 5.29
C LEU A 114 -3.69 -1.92 3.85
N VAL A 115 -3.81 -1.01 2.88
CA VAL A 115 -4.03 -1.36 1.48
C VAL A 115 -2.70 -1.78 0.85
N PRO A 116 -2.57 -3.05 0.41
CA PRO A 116 -1.37 -3.53 -0.26
C PRO A 116 -1.07 -2.67 -1.48
N GLN A 117 0.18 -2.21 -1.57
CA GLN A 117 0.65 -1.45 -2.74
C GLN A 117 1.09 -2.41 -3.83
N TYR A 118 0.84 -2.06 -5.09
CA TYR A 118 1.21 -2.90 -6.22
C TYR A 118 2.75 -3.09 -6.26
N PRO A 119 3.26 -4.32 -6.44
CA PRO A 119 4.70 -4.61 -6.41
C PRO A 119 5.37 -4.28 -7.75
N VAL A 120 5.34 -3.01 -8.15
CA VAL A 120 5.96 -2.56 -9.41
C VAL A 120 7.47 -2.52 -9.29
N LYS A 121 8.15 -3.17 -10.24
CA LYS A 121 9.60 -3.13 -10.42
C LYS A 121 9.94 -2.04 -11.43
N TYR A 122 11.04 -1.34 -11.20
CA TYR A 122 11.51 -0.26 -12.05
C TYR A 122 12.90 -0.54 -12.61
N LYS A 123 13.13 -0.14 -13.87
CA LYS A 123 14.47 0.06 -14.42
C LYS A 123 14.77 1.56 -14.37
N ARG A 124 15.77 1.93 -13.57
CA ARG A 124 16.22 3.31 -13.45
C ARG A 124 17.14 3.69 -14.59
N ASP A 125 16.86 4.82 -15.21
CA ASP A 125 17.75 5.54 -16.10
C ASP A 125 18.12 6.90 -15.46
N VAL A 126 19.39 7.26 -15.44
CA VAL A 126 19.87 8.48 -14.76
C VAL A 126 20.17 9.53 -15.81
N LEU A 127 19.38 10.60 -15.79
CA LEU A 127 19.52 11.72 -16.70
C LEU A 127 20.48 12.74 -16.10
N THR A 128 21.57 13.00 -16.83
CA THR A 128 22.47 14.11 -16.53
C THR A 128 21.98 15.35 -17.27
N LEU A 129 21.57 16.36 -16.52
CA LEU A 129 21.02 17.61 -17.02
C LEU A 129 22.14 18.53 -17.52
N LYS A 130 21.80 19.51 -18.36
CA LYS A 130 22.76 20.45 -18.97
C LYS A 130 23.61 21.23 -17.96
N ASP A 131 23.08 21.48 -16.77
CA ASP A 131 23.79 22.17 -15.69
C ASP A 131 24.64 21.23 -14.80
N GLY A 132 24.80 19.97 -15.21
CA GLY A 132 25.51 18.93 -14.46
C GLY A 132 24.69 18.33 -13.31
N GLY A 133 23.44 18.76 -13.13
CA GLY A 133 22.49 18.13 -12.21
C GLY A 133 22.10 16.73 -12.66
N GLN A 134 21.48 15.98 -11.74
CA GLN A 134 20.97 14.65 -12.05
C GLN A 134 19.49 14.54 -11.67
N ALA A 135 18.71 13.97 -12.59
CA ALA A 135 17.37 13.47 -12.37
C ALA A 135 17.34 11.98 -12.73
N SER A 136 16.24 11.28 -12.43
CA SER A 136 16.11 9.88 -12.86
C SER A 136 14.74 9.57 -13.45
N LEU A 137 14.74 8.69 -14.43
CA LEU A 137 13.58 8.14 -15.10
C LEU A 137 13.44 6.68 -14.65
N ASP A 138 12.43 6.41 -13.84
CA ASP A 138 12.14 5.05 -13.38
C ASP A 138 11.08 4.43 -14.28
N TRP A 139 11.53 3.58 -15.21
CA TRP A 139 10.67 2.87 -16.17
C TRP A 139 10.01 1.68 -15.49
N ALA A 140 8.68 1.66 -15.45
CA ALA A 140 7.98 0.53 -14.85
C ALA A 140 8.08 -0.70 -15.76
N LEU A 141 8.47 -1.84 -15.19
CA LEU A 141 8.67 -3.06 -15.95
C LEU A 141 7.34 -3.77 -16.23
N GLU A 142 7.14 -4.19 -17.48
CA GLU A 142 5.96 -4.96 -17.92
C GLU A 142 5.78 -6.25 -17.10
N SER A 143 6.87 -6.87 -16.64
CA SER A 143 6.83 -8.06 -15.77
C SER A 143 6.24 -7.82 -14.37
N SER A 144 5.89 -6.57 -14.04
CA SER A 144 5.27 -6.21 -12.77
C SER A 144 3.76 -6.44 -12.74
N VAL A 145 3.12 -6.53 -13.90
CA VAL A 145 1.67 -6.68 -14.04
C VAL A 145 1.38 -7.83 -14.99
N GLU A 146 0.34 -8.62 -14.71
CA GLU A 146 -0.14 -9.64 -15.65
C GLU A 146 -0.86 -8.95 -16.81
N LEU A 147 -0.12 -8.74 -17.90
CA LEU A 147 -0.66 -8.19 -19.13
C LEU A 147 -1.23 -9.30 -20.02
N LYS A 148 -2.37 -9.03 -20.69
CA LYS A 148 -2.97 -9.96 -21.67
C LYS A 148 -2.07 -10.17 -22.89
N SER A 149 -1.31 -9.15 -23.25
CA SER A 149 -0.35 -9.15 -24.34
C SER A 149 0.80 -8.20 -23.99
N PRO A 150 2.03 -8.44 -24.47
CA PRO A 150 3.13 -7.48 -24.33
C PRO A 150 2.76 -6.11 -24.87
N LEU A 151 3.36 -5.05 -24.33
CA LEU A 151 3.17 -3.71 -24.89
C LEU A 151 3.76 -3.68 -26.31
N LYS A 152 3.05 -3.01 -27.21
CA LYS A 152 3.57 -2.78 -28.57
C LYS A 152 4.79 -1.85 -28.51
N ALA A 153 5.62 -1.90 -29.54
CA ALA A 153 6.78 -1.01 -29.65
C ALA A 153 6.36 0.47 -29.63
N ASP A 154 5.25 0.79 -30.30
CA ASP A 154 4.62 2.11 -30.42
C ASP A 154 3.65 2.47 -29.27
N ALA A 155 3.64 1.69 -28.18
CA ALA A 155 2.82 2.00 -27.02
C ALA A 155 3.16 3.40 -26.47
N PRO A 156 2.16 4.26 -26.20
CA PRO A 156 2.39 5.62 -25.73
C PRO A 156 3.09 5.63 -24.37
N ILE A 157 4.02 6.56 -24.19
CA ILE A 157 4.73 6.75 -22.93
C ILE A 157 3.89 7.64 -22.02
N ALA A 158 3.63 7.18 -20.79
CA ALA A 158 2.97 7.96 -19.76
C ALA A 158 4.03 8.50 -18.79
N ILE A 159 4.35 9.79 -18.88
CA ILE A 159 5.27 10.44 -17.95
C ILE A 159 4.51 10.78 -16.67
N ILE A 160 4.91 10.15 -15.57
CA ILE A 160 4.27 10.30 -14.27
C ILE A 160 5.12 11.20 -13.38
N MET A 161 4.49 12.23 -12.82
CA MET A 161 5.14 13.18 -11.92
C MET A 161 4.62 13.01 -10.49
N HIS A 162 5.53 12.78 -9.55
CA HIS A 162 5.19 12.71 -8.13
C HIS A 162 5.08 14.11 -7.49
N GLY A 163 4.47 14.17 -6.30
CA GLY A 163 4.32 15.38 -5.48
C GLY A 163 5.63 15.89 -4.86
N LEU A 164 5.51 16.69 -3.79
CA LEU A 164 6.65 17.37 -3.16
C LEU A 164 7.68 16.41 -2.52
N VAL A 165 7.23 15.33 -1.88
CA VAL A 165 8.08 14.39 -1.11
C VAL A 165 7.98 12.95 -1.67
N GLY A 166 7.50 12.82 -2.91
CA GLY A 166 7.24 11.52 -3.53
C GLY A 166 8.42 10.93 -4.30
N CYS A 167 8.22 9.74 -4.86
CA CYS A 167 9.13 9.09 -5.80
C CYS A 167 8.37 8.01 -6.58
N SER A 168 9.05 7.24 -7.41
CA SER A 168 8.49 6.07 -8.09
C SER A 168 7.78 5.06 -7.18
N GLU A 169 8.23 4.90 -5.93
CA GLU A 169 7.59 3.99 -4.97
C GLU A 169 6.18 4.42 -4.57
N SER A 170 5.90 5.73 -4.50
CA SER A 170 4.56 6.23 -4.19
C SER A 170 3.63 6.24 -5.40
N MET A 171 4.18 6.08 -6.61
CA MET A 171 3.43 6.07 -7.87
C MET A 171 3.09 4.66 -8.39
N ARG A 172 3.41 3.60 -7.63
CA ARG A 172 3.29 2.20 -8.08
C ARG A 172 1.91 1.83 -8.60
N SER A 173 0.84 2.20 -7.89
CA SER A 173 -0.53 1.88 -8.31
C SER A 173 -0.89 2.57 -9.63
N LEU A 174 -0.45 3.82 -9.84
CA LEU A 174 -0.67 4.53 -11.09
C LEU A 174 0.14 3.92 -12.25
N CYS A 175 1.37 3.51 -12.00
CA CYS A 175 2.18 2.78 -12.99
C CYS A 175 1.54 1.43 -13.36
N ALA A 176 1.04 0.68 -12.39
CA ALA A 176 0.38 -0.60 -12.64
C ALA A 176 -0.88 -0.41 -13.51
N GLU A 177 -1.68 0.62 -13.21
CA GLU A 177 -2.86 0.96 -14.00
C GLU A 177 -2.49 1.38 -15.41
N ALA A 178 -1.47 2.22 -15.57
CA ALA A 178 -0.98 2.64 -16.88
C ALA A 178 -0.52 1.44 -17.73
N LEU A 179 0.22 0.50 -17.15
CA LEU A 179 0.61 -0.75 -17.82
C LEU A 179 -0.62 -1.56 -18.25
N ALA A 180 -1.59 -1.76 -17.34
CA ALA A 180 -2.82 -2.49 -17.62
C ALA A 180 -3.65 -1.87 -18.77
N HIS A 181 -3.55 -0.55 -18.94
CA HIS A 181 -4.21 0.21 -20.00
C HIS A 181 -3.37 0.37 -21.28
N GLY A 182 -2.22 -0.31 -21.40
CA GLY A 182 -1.43 -0.32 -22.63
C GLY A 182 -0.48 0.86 -22.79
N TYR A 183 -0.19 1.60 -21.71
CA TYR A 183 0.81 2.65 -21.68
C TYR A 183 2.14 2.12 -21.17
N ARG A 184 3.24 2.78 -21.56
CA ARG A 184 4.57 2.57 -21.01
C ARG A 184 4.86 3.66 -19.97
N PRO A 185 4.58 3.44 -18.67
CA PRO A 185 4.80 4.45 -17.66
C PRO A 185 6.28 4.63 -17.31
N VAL A 186 6.67 5.89 -17.17
CA VAL A 186 7.97 6.30 -16.66
C VAL A 186 7.74 7.34 -15.57
N VAL A 187 8.31 7.11 -14.38
CA VAL A 187 8.23 8.10 -13.30
C VAL A 187 9.44 9.02 -13.40
N PHE A 188 9.17 10.30 -13.62
CA PHE A 188 10.21 11.32 -13.56
C PHE A 188 10.47 11.71 -12.10
N ASN A 189 11.56 11.18 -11.55
CA ASN A 189 12.06 11.58 -10.23
C ASN A 189 12.92 12.84 -10.40
N LYS A 190 12.48 13.90 -9.73
CA LYS A 190 13.16 15.20 -9.70
C LYS A 190 14.53 15.08 -9.04
N ARG A 191 15.35 16.14 -9.17
CA ARG A 191 16.65 16.25 -8.49
C ARG A 191 16.55 15.87 -7.00
N GLY A 192 17.45 15.00 -6.55
CA GLY A 192 17.52 14.56 -5.15
C GLY A 192 16.39 13.62 -4.68
N HIS A 193 15.49 13.17 -5.56
CA HIS A 193 14.40 12.24 -5.21
C HIS A 193 14.73 10.80 -5.65
N GLY A 194 13.92 9.84 -5.19
CA GLY A 194 14.09 8.42 -5.56
C GLY A 194 15.39 7.78 -5.05
N GLY A 195 15.99 8.33 -3.99
CA GLY A 195 17.28 7.86 -3.46
C GLY A 195 18.50 8.42 -4.20
N MET A 196 18.30 9.33 -5.16
CA MET A 196 19.40 10.05 -5.80
C MET A 196 19.99 11.09 -4.86
N LYS A 197 21.32 11.19 -4.83
CA LYS A 197 22.00 12.30 -4.18
C LYS A 197 21.88 13.56 -5.04
N LEU A 198 21.84 14.71 -4.40
CA LEU A 198 21.80 15.98 -5.10
C LEU A 198 23.19 16.33 -5.66
N ALA A 199 23.35 16.29 -6.98
CA ALA A 199 24.64 16.51 -7.66
C ALA A 199 25.04 18.00 -7.74
N THR A 200 24.06 18.90 -7.73
CA THR A 200 24.23 20.35 -7.82
C THR A 200 23.50 21.02 -6.67
N PRO A 201 23.90 22.20 -6.17
CA PRO A 201 23.18 22.92 -5.11
C PRO A 201 21.88 23.59 -5.62
N LYS A 202 21.05 22.82 -6.34
CA LYS A 202 19.82 23.24 -7.01
C LYS A 202 18.79 22.13 -6.90
N LEU A 203 17.64 22.47 -6.33
CA LEU A 203 16.44 21.64 -6.33
C LEU A 203 15.52 22.04 -7.48
N GLN A 204 14.52 21.20 -7.79
CA GLN A 204 13.48 21.57 -8.74
C GLN A 204 12.59 22.66 -8.14
N GLU A 205 12.65 23.86 -8.72
CA GLU A 205 11.79 24.99 -8.36
C GLU A 205 10.32 24.69 -8.68
N PHE A 206 9.40 25.24 -7.88
CA PHE A 206 7.97 25.11 -8.14
C PHE A 206 7.60 25.81 -9.46
N GLY A 207 6.94 25.09 -10.37
CA GLY A 207 6.56 25.62 -11.69
C GLY A 207 7.69 25.66 -12.72
N CYS A 208 8.93 25.32 -12.37
CA CYS A 208 10.00 25.19 -13.35
C CYS A 208 9.85 23.89 -14.14
N VAL A 209 9.84 23.98 -15.47
CA VAL A 209 9.68 22.84 -16.38
C VAL A 209 10.97 22.39 -17.05
N ARG A 210 12.08 23.13 -16.91
CA ARG A 210 13.35 22.87 -17.63
C ARG A 210 13.83 21.43 -17.51
N ASP A 211 13.91 20.91 -16.29
CA ASP A 211 14.34 19.52 -16.07
C ASP A 211 13.40 18.49 -16.71
N LEU A 212 12.09 18.80 -16.78
CA LEU A 212 11.10 17.95 -17.42
C LEU A 212 11.22 18.01 -18.95
N GLU A 213 11.46 19.20 -19.52
CA GLU A 213 11.71 19.36 -20.96
C GLU A 213 12.95 18.58 -21.40
N GLU A 214 14.02 18.64 -20.60
CA GLU A 214 15.23 17.83 -20.84
C GLU A 214 14.93 16.33 -20.74
N ALA A 215 14.07 15.91 -19.81
CA ALA A 215 13.65 14.52 -19.67
C ALA A 215 12.75 14.02 -20.80
N ILE A 216 11.91 14.89 -21.39
CA ILE A 216 11.08 14.56 -22.55
C ILE A 216 11.93 14.45 -23.83
N ALA A 217 13.00 15.23 -23.92
CA ALA A 217 13.88 15.24 -25.08
C ALA A 217 14.90 14.07 -25.12
N HIS A 218 15.15 13.42 -23.96
CA HIS A 218 16.02 12.25 -23.81
C HIS A 218 15.35 10.96 -24.28
#